data_AF-B8LDE9-F1
#
_entry.id   AF-B8LDE9-F1
#
_cell.length_a   1.000
_cell.length_b   1.000
_cell.length_c   1.000
_cell.angle_alpha   90.00
_cell.angle_beta   90.00
_cell.angle_gamma   90.00
#
_symmetry.space_group_name_H-M   'P 1'
#
loop_
_entity.id
_entity.type
_entity.pdbx_description
1 polymer ?
#
loop_
_entity_poly.entity_id
_entity_poly.type
_entity_poly.pdbx_seq_one_letter_code
_entity_poly.pdbx_strand_id
1 'polypeptide(L)'
;MIAFNLRRKDLAVIAIASLCLYTMLTALSSEVERSDGDPLLVGRNLMVFDDWFTSSPSKQRSTTRVLPVDTTVPFGPYDMQSALATASPYKSTWGVAVYCPKENEFIALAHRNHNWREGGKEQPRSIMYLFNVFENFVYLLRHTFPTRFRLNGLEFAVPFASGVYPGVQDMDCVRNFPDTPCAETGTPVLQFGSVFRKPMFPDQIAMPNPDQISCFTHWIQSNRTEVCTMFRSISVGGEQVFPEDAGLDYDALTPQLVWRGYDGSYLKEIYTKLQKGRFLEGKNIAHAARMIRRRYDRLLPRWKGVVHTFESIVEARGKSLPLVDIRISSWYKNGQYIQAGTSEEYQDWIDSGFPAIGKEKTPQEMATFKYHIDLGGYGGTDWVGTLRKLAYPGLLLHHVTPTKDWLHDYMQEWVHYIPVDEELTNLREQLAWAEANPVEAKAIALAGTELARRFSTPEGFAIIFEETFEAPVTMMMDAYQPLAEPLSWREYVTNLTGDDILPISQCNGNHMENRCQPRFSRNRPSMRFENRTVLMHRFGDLLYDDLGWE
;
A
#
# COMPACT_ATOMS: atom_id res chain seq x y z
N MET A 1 -29.68 10.57 51.73
CA MET A 1 -29.34 10.47 50.29
C MET A 1 -28.89 9.04 50.02
N ILE A 2 -29.77 8.31 49.34
CA ILE A 2 -29.65 6.99 48.69
C ILE A 2 -29.05 5.83 49.51
N ALA A 3 -29.96 5.06 50.12
CA ALA A 3 -29.71 3.77 50.75
C ALA A 3 -29.89 2.63 49.72
N PHE A 4 -28.93 1.70 49.70
CA PHE A 4 -28.97 0.47 48.89
C PHE A 4 -29.99 -0.51 49.49
N ASN A 5 -30.99 -0.88 48.69
CA ASN A 5 -32.04 -1.81 49.09
C ASN A 5 -32.06 -2.97 48.08
N LEU A 6 -31.10 -3.89 48.21
CA LEU A 6 -31.09 -5.15 47.45
C LEU A 6 -32.12 -6.10 48.07
N ARG A 7 -33.07 -6.58 47.27
CA ARG A 7 -34.16 -7.43 47.75
C ARG A 7 -33.61 -8.84 47.99
N ARG A 8 -34.16 -9.54 49.00
CA ARG A 8 -33.81 -10.94 49.35
C ARG A 8 -33.81 -11.93 48.18
N LYS A 9 -34.50 -11.63 47.07
CA LYS A 9 -34.50 -12.47 45.87
C LYS A 9 -33.19 -12.41 45.09
N ASP A 10 -32.47 -11.28 45.13
CA ASP A 10 -31.21 -11.10 44.40
C ASP A 10 -30.04 -11.82 45.09
N LEU A 11 -30.07 -11.90 46.42
CA LEU A 11 -29.12 -12.69 47.21
C LEU A 11 -29.28 -14.21 46.98
N ALA A 12 -30.52 -14.68 46.75
CA ALA A 12 -30.76 -16.09 46.45
C ALA A 12 -30.22 -16.49 45.07
N VAL A 13 -30.33 -15.61 44.07
CA VAL A 13 -29.79 -15.85 42.72
C VAL A 13 -28.25 -15.85 42.75
N ILE A 14 -27.64 -14.93 43.49
CA ILE A 14 -26.17 -14.89 43.66
C ILE A 14 -25.66 -16.13 44.41
N ALA A 15 -26.37 -16.60 45.44
CA ALA A 15 -26.02 -17.81 46.17
C ALA A 15 -26.12 -19.07 45.28
N ILE A 16 -27.16 -19.18 44.45
CA ILE A 16 -27.32 -20.32 43.52
C ILE A 16 -26.25 -20.30 42.41
N ALA A 17 -25.92 -19.13 41.87
CA ALA A 17 -24.85 -18.99 40.89
C ALA A 17 -23.47 -19.34 41.48
N SER A 18 -23.23 -18.93 42.73
CA SER A 18 -21.98 -19.25 43.45
C SER A 18 -21.90 -20.75 43.78
N LEU A 19 -23.03 -21.38 44.12
CA LEU A 19 -23.09 -22.83 44.35
C LEU A 19 -22.79 -23.57 43.04
N CYS A 20 -23.40 -23.19 41.91
CA CYS A 20 -23.17 -23.82 40.62
C CYS A 20 -21.72 -23.69 40.14
N LEU A 21 -21.09 -22.53 40.36
CA LEU A 21 -19.69 -22.30 40.03
C LEU A 21 -18.77 -23.17 40.92
N TYR A 22 -19.10 -23.31 42.20
CA TYR A 22 -18.37 -24.19 43.12
C TYR A 22 -18.53 -25.67 42.76
N THR A 23 -19.72 -26.12 42.34
CA THR A 23 -19.93 -27.50 41.87
C THR A 23 -19.20 -27.79 40.56
N MET A 24 -19.13 -26.82 39.64
CA MET A 24 -18.35 -26.96 38.41
C MET A 24 -16.84 -27.02 38.69
N LEU A 25 -16.34 -26.19 39.60
CA LEU A 25 -14.92 -26.19 39.97
C LEU A 25 -14.51 -27.46 40.75
N THR A 26 -15.41 -28.00 41.58
CA THR A 26 -15.16 -29.27 42.29
C THR A 26 -15.29 -30.50 41.38
N ALA A 27 -16.17 -30.45 40.37
CA ALA A 27 -16.22 -31.49 39.33
C ALA A 27 -14.91 -31.53 38.51
N LEU A 28 -14.42 -30.36 38.08
CA LEU A 28 -13.14 -30.23 37.36
C LEU A 28 -11.92 -30.65 38.20
N SER A 29 -11.97 -30.46 39.52
CA SER A 29 -10.92 -30.92 40.43
C SER A 29 -10.93 -32.44 40.66
N SER A 30 -12.07 -33.11 40.46
CA SER A 30 -12.22 -34.56 40.74
C SER A 30 -11.83 -35.46 39.56
N GLU A 31 -11.68 -34.89 38.36
CA GLU A 31 -11.24 -35.61 37.16
C GLU A 31 -9.71 -35.71 37.01
N VAL A 32 -8.94 -35.08 37.91
CA VAL A 32 -7.47 -35.03 37.86
C VAL A 32 -6.78 -36.09 38.74
N GLU A 33 -7.50 -36.83 39.59
CA GLU A 33 -6.89 -37.77 40.56
C GLU A 33 -7.18 -39.28 40.31
N ARG A 34 -7.41 -39.71 39.07
CA ARG A 34 -7.42 -41.15 38.74
C ARG A 34 -6.75 -41.46 37.42
N SER A 35 -5.45 -41.75 37.45
CA SER A 35 -4.78 -42.72 36.55
C SER A 35 -3.28 -42.80 36.88
N ASP A 36 -2.90 -43.74 37.74
CA ASP A 36 -1.51 -44.24 37.84
C ASP A 36 -1.25 -45.26 36.71
N GLY A 37 -0.21 -45.05 35.89
CA GLY A 37 0.30 -46.07 34.96
C GLY A 37 1.07 -45.55 33.73
N ASP A 38 2.37 -45.28 33.91
CA ASP A 38 3.49 -45.17 32.95
C ASP A 38 3.44 -44.21 31.72
N PRO A 39 4.60 -43.65 31.31
CA PRO A 39 4.67 -42.35 30.69
C PRO A 39 5.01 -42.46 29.20
N LEU A 40 4.11 -42.00 28.32
CA LEU A 40 4.46 -41.56 26.97
C LEU A 40 3.28 -40.78 26.38
N LEU A 41 3.61 -39.61 25.81
CA LEU A 41 2.77 -38.79 24.93
C LEU A 41 1.50 -38.19 25.53
N VAL A 42 1.57 -36.96 26.06
CA VAL A 42 0.63 -35.87 25.72
C VAL A 42 1.32 -34.52 26.02
N GLY A 43 1.47 -33.67 25.01
CA GLY A 43 1.91 -32.29 25.20
C GLY A 43 2.07 -31.54 23.89
N ARG A 44 0.96 -30.97 23.39
CA ARG A 44 0.79 -29.74 22.59
C ARG A 44 -0.27 -29.91 21.49
N ASN A 45 -1.49 -29.47 21.80
CA ASN A 45 -2.43 -29.03 20.77
C ASN A 45 -2.16 -27.55 20.46
N LEU A 46 -1.17 -27.31 19.59
CA LEU A 46 -1.21 -26.20 18.65
C LEU A 46 -1.51 -26.86 17.31
N MET A 47 -2.71 -26.63 16.75
CA MET A 47 -3.00 -27.06 15.39
C MET A 47 -2.09 -26.31 14.43
N VAL A 48 -1.07 -27.01 13.94
CA VAL A 48 -0.28 -26.62 12.78
C VAL A 48 -1.15 -26.90 11.55
N PHE A 49 -1.43 -25.86 10.77
CA PHE A 49 -2.29 -25.87 9.58
C PHE A 49 -1.58 -26.38 8.30
N ASP A 50 -0.54 -27.20 8.42
CA ASP A 50 0.31 -27.55 7.26
C ASP A 50 -0.17 -28.77 6.45
N ASP A 51 -1.10 -29.59 6.95
CA ASP A 51 -1.38 -30.90 6.34
C ASP A 51 -2.47 -30.91 5.23
N TRP A 52 -3.16 -29.79 4.96
CA TRP A 52 -4.22 -29.75 3.94
C TRP A 52 -3.75 -29.43 2.50
N PHE A 53 -2.48 -29.09 2.29
CA PHE A 53 -1.98 -28.63 0.98
C PHE A 53 -1.50 -29.74 0.01
N THR A 54 -1.65 -31.03 0.34
CA THR A 54 -0.98 -32.10 -0.43
C THR A 54 -1.82 -32.82 -1.50
N SER A 55 -3.10 -32.45 -1.71
CA SER A 55 -3.98 -33.19 -2.64
C SER A 55 -4.53 -32.41 -3.84
N SER A 56 -3.77 -31.44 -4.38
CA SER A 56 -4.09 -30.81 -5.68
C SER A 56 -3.00 -31.10 -6.72
N PRO A 57 -3.35 -31.48 -7.97
CA PRO A 57 -2.37 -31.95 -8.93
C PRO A 57 -1.50 -30.79 -9.49
N SER A 58 -0.20 -30.90 -9.24
CA SER A 58 0.93 -30.28 -9.96
C SER A 58 1.05 -28.76 -9.94
N LYS A 59 1.60 -28.24 -8.83
CA LYS A 59 2.75 -27.33 -8.80
C LYS A 59 3.27 -27.30 -7.36
N GLN A 60 4.30 -28.09 -7.06
CA GLN A 60 5.09 -27.91 -5.84
C GLN A 60 5.71 -26.51 -5.91
N ARG A 61 5.04 -25.50 -5.35
CA ARG A 61 5.60 -24.17 -5.13
C ARG A 61 6.18 -24.15 -3.72
N SER A 62 7.50 -23.97 -3.65
CA SER A 62 8.23 -23.73 -2.41
C SER A 62 7.59 -22.58 -1.64
N THR A 63 7.16 -22.80 -0.41
CA THR A 63 6.65 -21.77 0.52
C THR A 63 7.76 -20.92 1.12
N THR A 64 8.89 -20.77 0.42
CA THR A 64 10.00 -19.95 0.90
C THR A 64 9.48 -18.52 1.04
N ARG A 65 9.47 -18.04 2.29
CA ARG A 65 9.16 -16.67 2.64
C ARG A 65 10.16 -15.76 1.92
N VAL A 66 9.75 -15.17 0.80
CA VAL A 66 10.56 -14.18 0.07
C VAL A 66 10.43 -12.88 0.85
N LEU A 67 11.50 -12.49 1.54
CA LEU A 67 11.56 -11.19 2.17
C LEU A 67 11.60 -10.09 1.08
N PRO A 68 11.05 -8.89 1.35
CA PRO A 68 11.10 -7.76 0.39
C PRO A 68 12.53 -7.40 -0.05
N VAL A 69 13.50 -7.64 0.83
CA VAL A 69 14.94 -7.58 0.58
C VAL A 69 15.54 -8.89 1.06
N ASP A 70 16.43 -9.48 0.27
CA ASP A 70 17.23 -10.61 0.74
C ASP A 70 18.26 -10.10 1.77
N THR A 71 17.85 -10.08 3.03
CA THR A 71 18.68 -9.67 4.16
C THR A 71 19.88 -10.59 4.39
N THR A 72 19.96 -11.72 3.68
CA THR A 72 21.11 -12.63 3.75
C THR A 72 22.29 -12.15 2.90
N VAL A 73 22.08 -11.20 1.98
CA VAL A 73 23.12 -10.62 1.13
C VAL A 73 23.36 -9.17 1.54
N PRO A 74 24.50 -8.85 2.21
CA PRO A 74 24.80 -7.48 2.59
C PRO A 74 25.01 -6.59 1.36
N PHE A 75 24.66 -5.31 1.46
CA PHE A 75 24.94 -4.34 0.40
C PHE A 75 26.44 -4.12 0.24
N GLY A 76 26.87 -3.88 -1.01
CA GLY A 76 28.23 -3.45 -1.30
C GLY A 76 28.55 -2.12 -0.60
N PRO A 77 29.81 -1.89 -0.20
CA PRO A 77 30.18 -0.63 0.44
C PRO A 77 29.95 0.55 -0.51
N TYR A 78 29.42 1.65 0.02
CA TYR A 78 29.19 2.87 -0.74
C TYR A 78 29.54 4.11 0.08
N ASP A 79 29.82 5.22 -0.58
CA ASP A 79 30.20 6.49 0.05
C ASP A 79 29.31 7.65 -0.44
N MET A 80 29.58 8.87 0.03
CA MET A 80 28.86 10.07 -0.38
C MET A 80 28.88 10.27 -1.91
N GLN A 81 30.00 10.03 -2.57
CA GLN A 81 30.10 10.20 -4.03
C GLN A 81 29.18 9.23 -4.76
N SER A 82 29.20 7.96 -4.34
CA SER A 82 28.38 6.90 -4.89
C SER A 82 26.89 7.18 -4.65
N ALA A 83 26.53 7.61 -3.43
CA ALA A 83 25.17 8.04 -3.09
C ALA A 83 24.67 9.18 -4.00
N LEU A 84 25.49 10.20 -4.27
CA LEU A 84 25.10 11.31 -5.15
C LEU A 84 24.99 10.90 -6.62
N ALA A 85 25.81 9.94 -7.08
CA ALA A 85 25.75 9.42 -8.44
C ALA A 85 24.41 8.74 -8.75
N THR A 86 23.70 8.25 -7.73
CA THR A 86 22.34 7.69 -7.88
C THR A 86 21.29 8.70 -8.33
N ALA A 87 21.61 9.99 -8.44
CA ALA A 87 20.71 10.97 -9.04
C ALA A 87 20.45 10.70 -10.54
N SER A 88 21.44 10.19 -11.26
CA SER A 88 21.43 10.12 -12.73
C SER A 88 20.27 9.32 -13.34
N PRO A 89 19.82 8.20 -12.75
CA PRO A 89 18.67 7.45 -13.27
C PRO A 89 17.32 8.14 -13.04
N TYR A 90 17.26 9.14 -12.16
CA TYR A 90 16.01 9.77 -11.74
C TYR A 90 15.74 11.09 -12.48
N LYS A 91 14.48 11.27 -12.86
CA LYS A 91 13.99 12.50 -13.49
C LYS A 91 13.45 13.49 -12.45
N SER A 92 12.84 12.96 -11.39
CA SER A 92 12.26 13.72 -10.28
C SER A 92 12.26 12.89 -8.99
N THR A 93 11.85 13.52 -7.89
CA THR A 93 11.57 12.86 -6.59
C THR A 93 12.64 11.95 -6.03
N TRP A 94 13.90 12.30 -6.25
CA TRP A 94 15.08 11.71 -5.61
C TRP A 94 15.79 12.74 -4.73
N GLY A 95 16.46 12.24 -3.68
CA GLY A 95 17.35 13.01 -2.83
C GLY A 95 18.35 12.13 -2.06
N VAL A 96 19.20 12.78 -1.27
CA VAL A 96 20.10 12.12 -0.31
C VAL A 96 19.83 12.71 1.07
N ALA A 97 19.50 11.87 2.04
CA ALA A 97 19.39 12.28 3.44
C ALA A 97 20.78 12.17 4.07
N VAL A 98 21.31 13.29 4.56
CA VAL A 98 22.63 13.38 5.19
C VAL A 98 22.46 13.70 6.67
N TYR A 99 22.97 12.85 7.55
CA TYR A 99 23.10 13.14 8.97
C TYR A 99 24.44 13.82 9.25
N CYS A 100 24.38 14.99 9.87
CA CYS A 100 25.55 15.76 10.26
C CYS A 100 25.75 15.73 11.78
N PRO A 101 26.77 14.99 12.29
CA PRO A 101 26.95 14.80 13.73
C PRO A 101 27.33 16.05 14.51
N LYS A 102 28.03 17.00 13.88
CA LYS A 102 28.51 18.24 14.52
C LYS A 102 27.34 19.16 14.88
N GLU A 103 26.35 19.27 14.00
CA GLU A 103 25.11 20.03 14.19
C GLU A 103 23.98 19.19 14.80
N ASN A 104 24.15 17.86 14.84
CA ASN A 104 23.13 16.89 15.23
C ASN A 104 21.82 17.05 14.43
N GLU A 105 21.94 17.25 13.13
CA GLU A 105 20.83 17.54 12.22
C GLU A 105 20.89 16.66 10.96
N PHE A 106 19.72 16.46 10.36
CA PHE A 106 19.57 15.83 9.06
C PHE A 106 19.32 16.90 7.99
N ILE A 107 19.89 16.70 6.81
CA ILE A 107 19.76 17.57 5.65
C ILE A 107 19.30 16.72 4.46
N ALA A 108 18.25 17.15 3.78
CA ALA A 108 17.87 16.59 2.49
C ALA A 108 18.61 17.34 1.38
N LEU A 109 19.38 16.62 0.58
CA LEU A 109 20.00 17.09 -0.65
C LEU A 109 19.19 16.62 -1.85
N ALA A 110 19.18 17.40 -2.91
CA ALA A 110 18.56 16.99 -4.17
C ALA A 110 19.16 17.73 -5.36
N HIS A 111 19.02 17.12 -6.54
CA HIS A 111 19.55 17.67 -7.78
C HIS A 111 18.73 18.88 -8.26
N ARG A 112 19.43 19.95 -8.66
CA ARG A 112 18.88 21.25 -9.06
C ARG A 112 17.94 21.12 -10.25
N ASN A 113 18.26 20.22 -11.18
CA ASN A 113 17.51 20.03 -12.43
C ASN A 113 16.35 19.04 -12.30
N HIS A 114 16.11 18.45 -11.13
CA HIS A 114 14.92 17.61 -10.93
C HIS A 114 13.65 18.40 -11.21
N ASN A 115 12.67 17.75 -11.84
CA ASN A 115 11.43 18.41 -12.19
C ASN A 115 10.55 18.63 -10.94
N TRP A 116 10.77 19.76 -10.27
CA TRP A 116 10.03 20.18 -9.08
C TRP A 116 8.55 20.51 -9.32
N ARG A 117 8.15 20.62 -10.60
CA ARG A 117 6.79 20.97 -11.04
C ARG A 117 6.03 19.78 -11.60
N GLU A 118 6.60 18.58 -11.55
CA GLU A 118 5.98 17.39 -12.11
C GLU A 118 4.79 16.98 -11.25
N GLY A 119 3.64 17.54 -11.58
CA GLY A 119 2.33 17.24 -11.06
C GLY A 119 1.37 17.88 -12.06
N GLY A 120 0.66 17.06 -12.84
CA GLY A 120 -0.40 17.58 -13.69
C GLY A 120 -1.53 18.18 -12.85
N LYS A 121 -2.58 18.70 -13.52
CA LYS A 121 -3.83 19.08 -12.83
C LYS A 121 -4.43 17.95 -11.96
N GLU A 122 -4.02 16.71 -12.22
CA GLU A 122 -4.49 15.50 -11.56
C GLU A 122 -3.55 14.99 -10.43
N GLN A 123 -2.47 15.71 -10.05
CA GLN A 123 -1.55 15.22 -9.02
C GLN A 123 -1.09 16.28 -8.00
N PRO A 124 -0.99 15.91 -6.71
CA PRO A 124 -0.21 16.67 -5.75
C PRO A 124 1.25 16.78 -6.23
N ARG A 125 1.90 17.91 -5.96
CA ARG A 125 3.24 18.19 -6.52
C ARG A 125 4.21 17.11 -6.01
N SER A 126 4.83 16.37 -6.91
CA SER A 126 5.74 15.25 -6.62
C SER A 126 6.80 15.56 -5.55
N ILE A 127 7.28 16.80 -5.49
CA ILE A 127 8.17 17.31 -4.43
C ILE A 127 7.63 17.15 -3.01
N MET A 128 6.31 17.19 -2.82
CA MET A 128 5.68 17.04 -1.51
C MET A 128 5.86 15.63 -0.96
N TYR A 129 5.83 14.61 -1.83
CA TYR A 129 6.15 13.24 -1.41
C TYR A 129 7.57 13.14 -0.90
N LEU A 130 8.54 13.78 -1.58
CA LEU A 130 9.93 13.75 -1.17
C LEU A 130 10.12 14.42 0.20
N PHE A 131 9.47 15.57 0.45
CA PHE A 131 9.52 16.22 1.75
C PHE A 131 8.84 15.41 2.86
N ASN A 132 7.65 14.87 2.59
CA ASN A 132 6.91 14.06 3.56
C ASN A 132 7.69 12.79 3.94
N VAL A 133 8.27 12.11 2.94
CA VAL A 133 9.15 10.96 3.15
C VAL A 133 10.36 11.37 3.97
N PHE A 134 11.07 12.44 3.58
CA PHE A 134 12.25 12.88 4.33
C PHE A 134 11.94 13.17 5.80
N GLU A 135 10.86 13.90 6.08
CA GLU A 135 10.44 14.27 7.44
C GLU A 135 10.14 13.06 8.32
N ASN A 136 9.33 12.12 7.82
CA ASN A 136 9.04 10.88 8.54
C ASN A 136 10.28 9.99 8.65
N PHE A 137 11.07 9.90 7.58
CA PHE A 137 12.26 9.05 7.53
C PHE A 137 13.30 9.45 8.58
N VAL A 138 13.63 10.73 8.70
CA VAL A 138 14.64 11.18 9.68
C VAL A 138 14.15 11.08 11.12
N TYR A 139 12.84 11.23 11.35
CA TYR A 139 12.22 10.93 12.64
C TYR A 139 12.41 9.45 12.98
N LEU A 140 12.03 8.55 12.06
CA LEU A 140 12.18 7.12 12.25
C LEU A 140 13.64 6.70 12.46
N LEU A 141 14.58 7.27 11.69
CA LEU A 141 16.02 7.02 11.87
C LEU A 141 16.45 7.32 13.31
N ARG A 142 16.14 8.51 13.81
CA ARG A 142 16.58 8.92 15.14
C ARG A 142 15.96 8.09 16.26
N HIS A 143 14.67 7.78 16.15
CA HIS A 143 13.95 7.08 17.20
C HIS A 143 14.14 5.56 17.17
N THR A 144 14.46 4.99 16.00
CA THR A 144 14.79 3.56 15.86
C THR A 144 16.25 3.31 16.22
N PHE A 145 17.15 4.24 15.87
CA PHE A 145 18.60 4.10 16.09
C PHE A 145 19.17 5.26 16.93
N PRO A 146 18.71 5.46 18.18
CA PRO A 146 19.09 6.63 18.99
C PRO A 146 20.57 6.69 19.35
N THR A 147 21.24 5.53 19.42
CA THR A 147 22.69 5.45 19.69
C THR A 147 23.53 5.86 18.48
N ARG A 148 22.97 5.72 17.27
CA ARG A 148 23.61 6.03 15.98
C ARG A 148 23.49 7.52 15.62
N PHE A 149 22.33 8.11 15.85
CA PHE A 149 22.01 9.49 15.46
C PHE A 149 21.99 10.42 16.68
N ARG A 150 23.17 10.78 17.14
CA ARG A 150 23.41 11.68 18.29
C ARG A 150 24.64 12.56 18.04
N LEU A 151 24.78 13.62 18.84
CA LEU A 151 26.00 14.43 18.85
C LEU A 151 27.24 13.52 19.00
N ASN A 152 28.26 13.75 18.18
CA ASN A 152 29.47 12.92 18.06
C ASN A 152 29.24 11.50 17.48
N GLY A 153 28.10 11.23 16.86
CA GLY A 153 27.92 10.06 16.01
C GLY A 153 28.76 10.12 14.73
N LEU A 154 28.62 9.11 13.87
CA LEU A 154 29.26 9.11 12.55
C LEU A 154 28.37 9.84 11.52
N GLU A 155 29.00 10.43 10.52
CA GLU A 155 28.28 10.94 9.34
C GLU A 155 27.54 9.78 8.64
N PHE A 156 26.43 10.07 7.98
CA PHE A 156 25.64 9.08 7.25
C PHE A 156 24.95 9.74 6.05
N ALA A 157 25.10 9.15 4.88
CA ALA A 157 24.36 9.55 3.69
C ALA A 157 23.61 8.36 3.12
N VAL A 158 22.33 8.57 2.81
CA VAL A 158 21.47 7.54 2.21
C VAL A 158 20.66 8.14 1.07
N PRO A 159 20.80 7.63 -0.16
CA PRO A 159 19.94 8.03 -1.26
C PRO A 159 18.54 7.46 -1.05
N PHE A 160 17.55 8.29 -1.32
CA PHE A 160 16.15 7.92 -1.25
C PHE A 160 15.38 8.56 -2.41
N ALA A 161 14.34 7.89 -2.84
CA ALA A 161 13.40 8.40 -3.80
C ALA A 161 11.98 8.13 -3.34
N SER A 162 11.03 8.88 -3.88
CA SER A 162 9.64 8.80 -3.46
C SER A 162 8.69 8.92 -4.64
N GLY A 163 7.48 8.42 -4.48
CA GLY A 163 6.37 8.73 -5.38
C GLY A 163 5.57 7.51 -5.75
N VAL A 164 4.38 7.78 -6.30
CA VAL A 164 3.46 6.74 -6.77
C VAL A 164 4.00 5.95 -7.97
N TYR A 165 5.04 6.43 -8.67
CA TYR A 165 5.71 5.74 -9.78
C TYR A 165 7.23 5.94 -9.65
N PRO A 166 8.09 4.98 -10.07
CA PRO A 166 9.54 5.04 -9.91
C PRO A 166 10.31 6.28 -10.43
N GLY A 167 9.68 7.26 -11.10
CA GLY A 167 10.27 8.59 -11.35
C GLY A 167 11.57 8.63 -12.17
N VAL A 168 11.84 7.59 -12.95
CA VAL A 168 13.10 7.40 -13.69
C VAL A 168 13.15 8.16 -15.03
N GLN A 169 14.36 8.43 -15.53
CA GLN A 169 14.58 9.22 -16.75
C GLN A 169 14.56 8.41 -18.05
N ASP A 170 15.13 7.21 -18.06
CA ASP A 170 15.24 6.38 -19.28
C ASP A 170 13.95 5.60 -19.58
N MET A 171 12.95 6.32 -20.07
CA MET A 171 11.66 5.74 -20.42
C MET A 171 11.69 4.88 -21.67
N ASP A 172 12.70 5.03 -22.53
CA ASP A 172 12.83 4.20 -23.72
C ASP A 172 13.31 2.80 -23.34
N CYS A 173 14.22 2.69 -22.37
CA CYS A 173 14.57 1.41 -21.77
C CYS A 173 13.36 0.78 -21.05
N VAL A 174 12.69 1.52 -20.15
CA VAL A 174 11.57 0.98 -19.35
C VAL A 174 10.43 0.45 -20.22
N ARG A 175 10.08 1.14 -21.30
CA ARG A 175 8.99 0.72 -22.21
C ARG A 175 9.26 -0.59 -22.94
N ASN A 176 10.52 -0.99 -23.07
CA ASN A 176 10.88 -2.26 -23.70
C ASN A 176 10.87 -3.43 -22.71
N PHE A 177 10.66 -3.16 -21.41
CA PHE A 177 10.68 -4.16 -20.33
C PHE A 177 11.84 -5.17 -20.45
N PRO A 178 13.09 -4.70 -20.59
CA PRO A 178 14.22 -5.58 -20.79
C PRO A 178 14.43 -6.49 -19.57
N ASP A 179 15.05 -7.64 -19.82
CA ASP A 179 15.55 -8.52 -18.74
C ASP A 179 16.91 -8.04 -18.20
N THR A 180 17.53 -7.06 -18.86
CA THR A 180 18.76 -6.40 -18.42
C THR A 180 18.45 -5.06 -17.73
N PRO A 181 19.26 -4.64 -16.73
CA PRO A 181 19.09 -3.35 -16.07
C PRO A 181 19.11 -2.16 -17.05
N CYS A 182 18.24 -1.19 -16.81
CA CYS A 182 18.25 0.12 -17.48
C CYS A 182 19.30 1.04 -16.90
N ALA A 183 19.52 0.95 -15.59
CA ALA A 183 20.62 1.63 -14.91
C ALA A 183 21.06 0.79 -13.71
N GLU A 184 22.36 0.75 -13.47
CA GLU A 184 22.96 0.14 -12.29
C GLU A 184 24.08 1.06 -11.80
N THR A 185 23.99 1.45 -10.54
CA THR A 185 24.94 2.31 -9.85
C THR A 185 25.74 1.54 -8.80
N GLY A 186 25.26 0.35 -8.41
CA GLY A 186 25.83 -0.45 -7.32
C GLY A 186 25.63 0.18 -5.94
N THR A 187 24.86 1.28 -5.86
CA THR A 187 24.51 1.96 -4.61
C THR A 187 23.02 1.80 -4.36
N PRO A 188 22.61 1.10 -3.29
CA PRO A 188 21.21 0.90 -2.98
C PRO A 188 20.46 2.23 -2.77
N VAL A 189 19.23 2.32 -3.27
CA VAL A 189 18.34 3.49 -3.14
C VAL A 189 17.03 3.07 -2.47
N LEU A 190 16.69 3.74 -1.36
CA LEU A 190 15.42 3.53 -0.67
C LEU A 190 14.26 4.17 -1.46
N GLN A 191 13.46 3.36 -2.16
CA GLN A 191 12.35 3.82 -3.00
C GLN A 191 11.02 3.75 -2.23
N PHE A 192 10.59 4.88 -1.67
CA PHE A 192 9.31 5.06 -0.96
C PHE A 192 8.17 5.23 -1.97
N GLY A 193 7.66 4.12 -2.44
CA GLY A 193 6.89 4.12 -3.67
C GLY A 193 6.73 2.72 -4.25
N SER A 194 6.07 2.68 -5.39
CA SER A 194 6.14 1.51 -6.26
C SER A 194 7.56 1.40 -6.87
N VAL A 195 8.01 0.16 -7.05
CA VAL A 195 9.20 -0.24 -7.84
C VAL A 195 8.75 -1.05 -9.05
N PHE A 196 9.67 -1.32 -9.99
CA PHE A 196 9.40 -2.27 -11.07
C PHE A 196 9.52 -3.72 -10.58
N ARG A 197 8.69 -4.62 -11.11
CA ARG A 197 8.78 -6.06 -10.82
C ARG A 197 10.00 -6.70 -11.47
N LYS A 198 10.33 -6.29 -12.69
CA LYS A 198 11.58 -6.66 -13.35
C LYS A 198 12.73 -5.87 -12.73
N PRO A 199 13.94 -6.45 -12.60
CA PRO A 199 15.11 -5.80 -12.03
C PRO A 199 15.73 -4.77 -13.00
N MET A 200 14.93 -3.86 -13.54
CA MET A 200 15.38 -2.79 -14.44
C MET A 200 16.22 -1.75 -13.70
N PHE A 201 16.01 -1.62 -12.38
CA PHE A 201 16.78 -0.78 -11.48
C PHE A 201 17.08 -1.61 -10.23
N PRO A 202 18.06 -2.53 -10.29
CA PRO A 202 18.28 -3.53 -9.24
C PRO A 202 18.70 -2.91 -7.90
N ASP A 203 19.20 -1.67 -7.92
CA ASP A 203 19.55 -0.91 -6.74
C ASP A 203 18.33 -0.35 -5.98
N GLN A 204 17.12 -0.39 -6.54
CA GLN A 204 15.92 0.11 -5.88
C GLN A 204 15.41 -0.89 -4.84
N ILE A 205 15.38 -0.44 -3.59
CA ILE A 205 14.78 -1.16 -2.48
C ILE A 205 13.36 -0.64 -2.30
N ALA A 206 12.37 -1.51 -2.43
CA ALA A 206 10.97 -1.16 -2.21
C ALA A 206 10.75 -0.80 -0.73
N MET A 207 10.34 0.44 -0.48
CA MET A 207 10.01 0.94 0.86
C MET A 207 8.51 1.23 0.97
N PRO A 208 7.98 1.35 2.20
CA PRO A 208 6.64 1.83 2.46
C PRO A 208 6.30 3.11 1.68
N ASN A 209 5.07 3.20 1.19
CA ASN A 209 4.61 4.40 0.49
C ASN A 209 4.56 5.62 1.44
N PRO A 210 4.56 6.86 0.90
CA PRO A 210 4.55 8.08 1.73
C PRO A 210 3.41 8.18 2.75
N ASP A 211 2.28 7.52 2.50
CA ASP A 211 1.16 7.49 3.46
C ASP A 211 1.34 6.42 4.54
N GLN A 212 2.15 5.39 4.29
CA GLN A 212 2.44 4.35 5.28
C GLN A 212 3.65 4.70 6.16
N ILE A 213 4.63 5.44 5.64
CA ILE A 213 5.77 5.85 6.48
C ILE A 213 5.30 6.72 7.67
N SER A 214 4.20 7.47 7.53
CA SER A 214 3.57 8.17 8.65
C SER A 214 2.93 7.22 9.66
N CYS A 215 2.39 6.08 9.20
CA CYS A 215 1.92 5.01 10.08
C CYS A 215 3.08 4.40 10.89
N PHE A 216 4.27 4.25 10.29
CA PHE A 216 5.47 3.81 11.02
C PHE A 216 5.91 4.85 12.05
N THR A 217 5.80 6.14 11.73
CA THR A 217 6.03 7.20 12.71
C THR A 217 5.06 7.07 13.89
N HIS A 218 3.76 6.89 13.63
CA HIS A 218 2.75 6.68 14.67
C HIS A 218 3.06 5.44 15.53
N TRP A 219 3.47 4.34 14.90
CA TRP A 219 3.91 3.12 15.59
C TRP A 219 5.07 3.37 16.56
N ILE A 220 6.07 4.14 16.15
CA ILE A 220 7.19 4.51 17.04
C ILE A 220 6.74 5.48 18.14
N GLN A 221 5.86 6.45 17.83
CA GLN A 221 5.32 7.40 18.79
C GLN A 221 4.48 6.74 19.89
N SER A 222 3.73 5.70 19.54
CA SER A 222 2.97 4.88 20.48
C SER A 222 3.84 3.88 21.24
N ASN A 223 5.17 3.99 21.15
CA ASN A 223 6.12 3.05 21.74
C ASN A 223 5.86 1.60 21.28
N ARG A 224 5.60 1.43 19.97
CA ARG A 224 5.38 0.14 19.32
C ARG A 224 4.17 -0.63 19.89
N THR A 225 3.09 0.08 20.19
CA THR A 225 1.87 -0.55 20.77
C THR A 225 0.61 -0.32 19.95
N GLU A 226 0.52 0.79 19.20
CA GLU A 226 -0.66 1.13 18.41
C GLU A 226 -0.37 1.09 16.91
N VAL A 227 -1.12 0.24 16.21
CA VAL A 227 -1.19 0.22 14.74
C VAL A 227 -2.07 1.37 14.27
N CYS A 228 -1.72 2.04 13.17
CA CYS A 228 -2.54 3.14 12.66
C CYS A 228 -3.90 2.66 12.11
N THR A 229 -4.85 3.59 12.00
CA THR A 229 -6.25 3.33 11.60
C THR A 229 -6.36 2.58 10.29
N MET A 230 -5.50 2.89 9.31
CA MET A 230 -5.57 2.30 7.98
C MET A 230 -5.35 0.79 7.95
N PHE A 231 -4.69 0.19 8.94
CA PHE A 231 -4.52 -1.27 9.03
C PHE A 231 -5.52 -1.92 9.99
N ARG A 232 -6.13 -1.14 10.88
CA ARG A 232 -7.01 -1.65 11.92
C ARG A 232 -8.40 -1.95 11.41
N SER A 233 -9.06 -2.90 12.06
CA SER A 233 -10.48 -3.20 11.85
C SER A 233 -11.38 -2.01 12.21
N ILE A 234 -12.47 -1.82 11.47
CA ILE A 234 -13.51 -0.83 11.78
C ILE A 234 -14.14 -1.03 13.17
N SER A 235 -14.23 -2.26 13.69
CA SER A 235 -14.81 -2.52 15.02
C SER A 235 -13.98 -1.95 16.17
N VAL A 236 -12.70 -1.68 15.91
CA VAL A 236 -11.78 -1.06 16.86
C VAL A 236 -11.35 0.35 16.39
N GLY A 237 -12.13 1.00 15.54
CA GLY A 237 -11.87 2.38 15.09
C GLY A 237 -10.82 2.51 13.99
N GLY A 238 -10.60 1.46 13.20
CA GLY A 238 -9.79 1.50 11.98
C GLY A 238 -10.64 1.61 10.71
N GLU A 239 -10.05 1.21 9.58
CA GLU A 239 -10.62 1.35 8.23
C GLU A 239 -10.82 0.02 7.50
N GLN A 240 -10.29 -1.08 8.02
CA GLN A 240 -10.38 -2.41 7.42
C GLN A 240 -11.69 -3.10 7.81
N VAL A 241 -12.34 -3.78 6.87
CA VAL A 241 -13.58 -4.52 7.14
C VAL A 241 -13.28 -6.02 7.08
N PHE A 242 -13.19 -6.66 8.24
CA PHE A 242 -13.01 -8.11 8.34
C PHE A 242 -14.37 -8.84 8.36
N PRO A 243 -14.41 -10.16 8.13
CA PRO A 243 -15.65 -10.93 8.12
C PRO A 243 -16.51 -10.73 9.38
N GLU A 244 -15.85 -10.65 10.55
CA GLU A 244 -16.49 -10.50 11.85
C GLU A 244 -17.16 -9.13 12.02
N ASP A 245 -16.57 -8.08 11.42
CA ASP A 245 -17.08 -6.71 11.48
C ASP A 245 -18.37 -6.56 10.67
N ALA A 246 -18.47 -7.30 9.56
CA ALA A 246 -19.61 -7.25 8.67
C ALA A 246 -20.70 -8.28 9.03
N GLY A 247 -20.39 -9.25 9.89
CA GLY A 247 -21.28 -10.38 10.17
C GLY A 247 -21.58 -11.22 8.92
N LEU A 248 -20.60 -11.31 8.02
CA LEU A 248 -20.75 -11.95 6.71
C LEU A 248 -19.96 -13.26 6.66
N ASP A 249 -20.61 -14.30 6.14
CA ASP A 249 -19.95 -15.55 5.74
C ASP A 249 -19.71 -15.55 4.23
N TYR A 250 -18.60 -16.14 3.80
CA TYR A 250 -18.19 -16.23 2.39
C TYR A 250 -19.31 -16.78 1.50
N ASP A 251 -20.02 -17.80 1.97
CA ASP A 251 -21.04 -18.48 1.19
C ASP A 251 -22.31 -17.63 1.03
N ALA A 252 -22.52 -16.65 1.91
CA ALA A 252 -23.63 -15.69 1.85
C ALA A 252 -23.32 -14.44 1.01
N LEU A 253 -22.07 -14.27 0.55
CA LEU A 253 -21.67 -13.12 -0.26
C LEU A 253 -22.32 -13.13 -1.64
N THR A 254 -22.57 -11.94 -2.17
CA THR A 254 -23.13 -11.75 -3.52
C THR A 254 -22.13 -12.25 -4.57
N PRO A 255 -22.47 -13.26 -5.42
CA PRO A 255 -21.53 -13.87 -6.37
C PRO A 255 -21.35 -12.97 -7.60
N GLN A 256 -20.68 -11.84 -7.41
CA GLN A 256 -20.39 -10.84 -8.44
C GLN A 256 -19.02 -10.23 -8.19
N LEU A 257 -18.26 -10.05 -9.26
CA LEU A 257 -17.00 -9.32 -9.28
C LEU A 257 -17.25 -7.82 -9.33
N VAL A 258 -16.77 -7.11 -8.30
CA VAL A 258 -16.97 -5.67 -8.19
C VAL A 258 -15.67 -4.88 -8.18
N TRP A 259 -15.74 -3.69 -8.79
CA TRP A 259 -14.80 -2.60 -8.58
C TRP A 259 -15.53 -1.27 -8.69
N ARG A 260 -15.17 -0.35 -7.78
CA ARG A 260 -15.55 1.06 -7.78
C ARG A 260 -14.29 1.86 -7.57
N GLY A 261 -14.07 2.86 -8.41
CA GLY A 261 -12.92 3.71 -8.30
C GLY A 261 -12.99 4.85 -9.29
N TYR A 262 -11.99 5.73 -9.20
CA TYR A 262 -11.96 6.94 -9.99
C TYR A 262 -11.43 6.70 -11.42
N ASP A 263 -11.79 7.53 -12.39
CA ASP A 263 -11.23 7.47 -13.76
C ASP A 263 -9.82 8.10 -13.85
N GLY A 264 -8.85 7.42 -13.25
CA GLY A 264 -7.45 7.81 -13.19
C GLY A 264 -6.63 7.47 -14.43
N SER A 265 -5.39 7.96 -14.47
CA SER A 265 -4.38 7.49 -15.42
C SER A 265 -3.80 6.14 -14.97
N TYR A 266 -3.14 5.44 -15.90
CA TYR A 266 -2.50 4.15 -15.66
C TYR A 266 -1.14 4.14 -16.33
N LEU A 267 -0.06 4.06 -15.53
CA LEU A 267 1.33 3.92 -15.99
C LEU A 267 1.64 4.77 -17.24
N LYS A 268 1.25 6.05 -17.21
CA LYS A 268 1.14 6.90 -18.42
C LYS A 268 2.50 7.09 -19.13
N GLU A 269 3.58 7.00 -18.38
CA GLU A 269 4.93 7.12 -18.94
C GLU A 269 5.32 5.88 -19.77
N ILE A 270 4.83 4.70 -19.38
CA ILE A 270 5.00 3.43 -20.10
C ILE A 270 3.99 3.36 -21.25
N TYR A 271 2.70 3.47 -20.93
CA TYR A 271 1.61 3.24 -21.87
C TYR A 271 1.03 4.52 -22.44
N THR A 272 1.79 5.16 -23.32
CA THR A 272 1.43 6.46 -23.92
C THR A 272 0.22 6.41 -24.86
N LYS A 273 -0.17 5.21 -25.33
CA LYS A 273 -1.27 5.00 -26.30
C LYS A 273 -2.61 4.64 -25.66
N LEU A 274 -2.62 4.32 -24.36
CA LEU A 274 -3.85 3.97 -23.64
C LEU A 274 -4.67 5.23 -23.35
N GLN A 275 -5.99 5.10 -23.40
CA GLN A 275 -6.93 6.20 -23.30
C GLN A 275 -8.11 5.87 -22.40
N LYS A 276 -8.63 6.91 -21.74
CA LYS A 276 -9.92 6.86 -21.04
C LYS A 276 -11.04 6.62 -22.05
N GLY A 277 -12.11 5.95 -21.64
CA GLY A 277 -13.30 5.73 -22.47
C GLY A 277 -14.09 7.01 -22.75
N ARG A 278 -13.92 8.08 -21.96
CA ARG A 278 -14.62 9.37 -22.13
C ARG A 278 -14.51 10.04 -23.51
N PHE A 279 -13.59 9.62 -24.38
CA PHE A 279 -13.43 10.16 -25.74
C PHE A 279 -14.24 9.41 -26.81
N LEU A 280 -15.21 8.61 -26.39
CA LEU A 280 -16.07 7.83 -27.27
C LEU A 280 -17.50 8.35 -27.19
N GLU A 281 -17.94 9.04 -28.23
CA GLU A 281 -19.33 9.47 -28.34
C GLU A 281 -20.26 8.26 -28.51
N GLY A 282 -21.29 8.18 -27.67
CA GLY A 282 -22.29 7.11 -27.68
C GLY A 282 -23.69 7.66 -27.87
N LYS A 283 -24.28 7.54 -29.07
CA LYS A 283 -25.68 7.98 -29.29
C LYS A 283 -26.72 7.08 -28.64
N ASN A 284 -26.39 5.80 -28.47
CA ASN A 284 -27.22 4.78 -27.82
C ASN A 284 -26.34 3.59 -27.40
N ILE A 285 -26.88 2.70 -26.59
CA ILE A 285 -26.16 1.55 -26.02
C ILE A 285 -25.47 0.65 -27.07
N ALA A 286 -26.11 0.41 -28.23
CA ALA A 286 -25.56 -0.44 -29.28
C ALA A 286 -24.38 0.24 -30.01
N HIS A 287 -24.46 1.56 -30.20
CA HIS A 287 -23.38 2.35 -30.76
C HIS A 287 -22.19 2.43 -29.79
N ALA A 288 -22.48 2.75 -28.53
CA ALA A 288 -21.52 2.82 -27.43
C ALA A 288 -20.74 1.50 -27.29
N ALA A 289 -21.44 0.37 -27.21
CA ALA A 289 -20.84 -0.96 -27.14
C ALA A 289 -19.91 -1.27 -28.31
N ARG A 290 -20.31 -0.92 -29.54
CA ARG A 290 -19.47 -1.12 -30.73
C ARG A 290 -18.22 -0.25 -30.70
N MET A 291 -18.35 1.00 -30.27
CA MET A 291 -17.24 1.96 -30.23
C MET A 291 -16.20 1.57 -29.20
N ILE A 292 -16.64 1.23 -27.98
CA ILE A 292 -15.73 0.82 -26.91
C ILE A 292 -15.02 -0.48 -27.23
N ARG A 293 -15.73 -1.47 -27.80
CA ARG A 293 -15.13 -2.77 -28.16
C ARG A 293 -14.11 -2.65 -29.30
N ARG A 294 -14.35 -1.80 -30.30
CA ARG A 294 -13.40 -1.54 -31.40
C ARG A 294 -12.07 -0.92 -30.94
N ARG A 295 -12.01 -0.36 -29.74
CA ARG A 295 -10.83 0.30 -29.18
C ARG A 295 -10.32 -0.39 -27.93
N TYR A 296 -10.76 -1.61 -27.63
CA TYR A 296 -10.47 -2.33 -26.40
C TYR A 296 -8.98 -2.32 -26.02
N ASP A 297 -8.09 -2.63 -26.98
CA ASP A 297 -6.63 -2.68 -26.78
C ASP A 297 -6.01 -1.31 -26.47
N ARG A 298 -6.75 -0.22 -26.70
CA ARG A 298 -6.32 1.14 -26.38
C ARG A 298 -6.97 1.67 -25.11
N LEU A 299 -7.84 0.93 -24.45
CA LEU A 299 -8.50 1.38 -23.22
C LEU A 299 -7.60 1.22 -22.01
N LEU A 300 -7.72 2.12 -21.03
CA LEU A 300 -7.15 1.86 -19.72
C LEU A 300 -7.80 0.60 -19.08
N PRO A 301 -7.10 -0.11 -18.16
CA PRO A 301 -7.61 -1.32 -17.52
C PRO A 301 -9.03 -1.17 -16.93
N ARG A 302 -9.32 -0.06 -16.23
CA ARG A 302 -10.67 0.26 -15.70
C ARG A 302 -11.76 0.34 -16.77
N TRP A 303 -11.43 0.83 -17.96
CA TRP A 303 -12.35 0.90 -19.09
C TRP A 303 -12.49 -0.44 -19.82
N LYS A 304 -11.45 -1.30 -19.81
CA LYS A 304 -11.60 -2.70 -20.22
C LYS A 304 -12.54 -3.45 -19.28
N GLY A 305 -12.42 -3.22 -17.96
CA GLY A 305 -13.36 -3.73 -16.95
C GLY A 305 -14.81 -3.31 -17.22
N VAL A 306 -15.03 -2.04 -17.59
CA VAL A 306 -16.37 -1.55 -18.02
C VAL A 306 -16.92 -2.33 -19.23
N VAL A 307 -16.07 -2.74 -20.19
CA VAL A 307 -16.50 -3.62 -21.30
C VAL A 307 -16.94 -4.99 -20.77
N HIS A 308 -16.20 -5.58 -19.82
CA HIS A 308 -16.60 -6.84 -19.19
C HIS A 308 -17.95 -6.72 -18.45
N THR A 309 -18.21 -5.60 -17.77
CA THR A 309 -19.52 -5.32 -17.15
C THR A 309 -20.65 -5.33 -18.19
N PHE A 310 -20.49 -4.63 -19.31
CA PHE A 310 -21.49 -4.59 -20.36
C PHE A 310 -21.76 -5.99 -20.93
N GLU A 311 -20.71 -6.73 -21.27
CA GLU A 311 -20.87 -8.07 -21.82
C GLU A 311 -21.53 -9.03 -20.80
N SER A 312 -21.20 -8.92 -19.51
CA SER A 312 -21.82 -9.71 -18.44
C SER A 312 -23.32 -9.40 -18.27
N ILE A 313 -23.71 -8.13 -18.40
CA ILE A 313 -25.13 -7.73 -18.40
C ILE A 313 -25.88 -8.33 -19.61
N VAL A 314 -25.26 -8.31 -20.79
CA VAL A 314 -25.84 -8.90 -22.01
C VAL A 314 -26.00 -10.41 -21.87
N GLU A 315 -25.04 -11.10 -21.26
CA GLU A 315 -25.09 -12.55 -20.99
C GLU A 315 -26.20 -12.90 -19.99
N ALA A 316 -26.34 -12.10 -18.93
CA ALA A 316 -27.36 -12.30 -17.91
C ALA A 316 -28.79 -12.12 -18.47
N ARG A 317 -28.97 -11.32 -19.53
CA ARG A 317 -30.26 -11.03 -20.19
C ARG A 317 -31.38 -10.63 -19.24
N GLY A 318 -31.04 -10.00 -18.10
CA GLY A 318 -31.99 -9.66 -17.03
C GLY A 318 -32.59 -10.85 -16.28
N LYS A 319 -32.10 -12.08 -16.53
CA LYS A 319 -32.58 -13.32 -15.90
C LYS A 319 -31.75 -13.74 -14.69
N SER A 320 -30.55 -13.20 -14.55
CA SER A 320 -29.60 -13.51 -13.48
C SER A 320 -28.81 -12.25 -13.10
N LEU A 321 -28.10 -12.32 -11.99
CA LEU A 321 -27.14 -11.31 -11.60
C LEU A 321 -25.95 -11.32 -12.59
N PRO A 322 -25.55 -10.19 -13.18
CA PRO A 322 -24.32 -10.12 -13.96
C PRO A 322 -23.13 -10.51 -13.10
N LEU A 323 -22.29 -11.41 -13.60
CA LEU A 323 -21.12 -11.89 -12.89
C LEU A 323 -20.04 -10.80 -12.70
N VAL A 324 -19.98 -9.79 -13.59
CA VAL A 324 -19.02 -8.68 -13.51
C VAL A 324 -19.73 -7.34 -13.42
N ASP A 325 -19.32 -6.52 -12.46
CA ASP A 325 -19.80 -5.16 -12.23
C ASP A 325 -18.65 -4.21 -11.82
N ILE A 326 -17.81 -3.90 -12.81
CA ILE A 326 -16.72 -2.91 -12.74
C ILE A 326 -17.22 -1.60 -13.35
N ARG A 327 -17.26 -0.52 -12.55
CA ARG A 327 -17.76 0.78 -13.00
C ARG A 327 -16.97 1.95 -12.42
N ILE A 328 -16.91 3.04 -13.17
CA ILE A 328 -16.37 4.31 -12.72
C ILE A 328 -17.36 4.94 -11.73
N SER A 329 -16.91 5.26 -10.52
CA SER A 329 -17.72 5.94 -9.50
C SER A 329 -17.40 7.41 -9.35
N SER A 330 -16.14 7.79 -9.59
CA SER A 330 -15.67 9.16 -9.40
C SER A 330 -14.61 9.55 -10.43
N TRP A 331 -14.19 10.81 -10.41
CA TRP A 331 -13.01 11.28 -11.14
C TRP A 331 -12.41 12.48 -10.43
N TYR A 332 -11.12 12.72 -10.67
CA TYR A 332 -10.39 13.75 -9.95
C TYR A 332 -10.31 15.05 -10.78
N LYS A 333 -10.80 16.15 -10.24
CA LYS A 333 -10.78 17.49 -10.85
C LYS A 333 -10.40 18.52 -9.81
N ASN A 334 -9.40 19.35 -10.11
CA ASN A 334 -9.01 20.51 -9.29
C ASN A 334 -8.75 20.19 -7.81
N GLY A 335 -8.19 19.02 -7.50
CA GLY A 335 -7.90 18.64 -6.11
C GLY A 335 -9.01 17.86 -5.41
N GLN A 336 -10.12 17.57 -6.09
CA GLN A 336 -11.28 16.92 -5.47
C GLN A 336 -11.79 15.76 -6.32
N TYR A 337 -12.29 14.73 -5.65
CA TYR A 337 -13.04 13.66 -6.28
C TYR A 337 -14.48 14.12 -6.49
N ILE A 338 -14.96 14.01 -7.73
CA ILE A 338 -16.32 14.34 -8.13
C ILE A 338 -17.01 13.03 -8.53
N GLN A 339 -18.24 12.83 -8.08
CA GLN A 339 -19.04 11.68 -8.48
C GLN A 339 -19.25 11.67 -10.00
N ALA A 340 -18.94 10.54 -10.64
CA ALA A 340 -19.02 10.42 -12.09
C ALA A 340 -20.48 10.53 -12.59
N GLY A 341 -21.45 10.08 -11.77
CA GLY A 341 -22.87 10.11 -12.11
C GLY A 341 -23.51 11.51 -12.17
N THR A 342 -22.83 12.55 -11.66
CA THR A 342 -23.32 13.94 -11.65
C THR A 342 -22.51 14.87 -12.53
N SER A 343 -21.56 14.32 -13.30
CA SER A 343 -20.55 15.08 -14.03
C SER A 343 -20.89 15.13 -15.52
N GLU A 344 -20.88 16.34 -16.08
CA GLU A 344 -21.10 16.58 -17.52
C GLU A 344 -20.11 15.78 -18.39
N GLU A 345 -18.92 15.51 -17.86
CA GLU A 345 -17.87 14.71 -18.51
C GLU A 345 -18.28 13.26 -18.81
N TYR A 346 -19.34 12.74 -18.16
CA TYR A 346 -19.88 11.39 -18.40
C TYR A 346 -21.31 11.39 -18.93
N GLN A 347 -21.87 12.55 -19.29
CA GLN A 347 -23.26 12.67 -19.71
C GLN A 347 -23.58 11.81 -20.93
N ASP A 348 -22.69 11.77 -21.93
CA ASP A 348 -22.86 10.91 -23.11
C ASP A 348 -23.01 9.43 -22.75
N TRP A 349 -22.27 8.95 -21.76
CA TRP A 349 -22.37 7.57 -21.30
C TRP A 349 -23.69 7.32 -20.58
N ILE A 350 -24.11 8.26 -19.74
CA ILE A 350 -25.39 8.21 -19.02
C ILE A 350 -26.55 8.20 -20.03
N ASP A 351 -26.58 9.14 -20.97
CA ASP A 351 -27.62 9.30 -21.98
C ASP A 351 -27.69 8.11 -22.94
N SER A 352 -26.55 7.49 -23.24
CA SER A 352 -26.52 6.28 -24.07
C SER A 352 -27.14 5.05 -23.40
N GLY A 353 -27.32 5.08 -22.08
CA GLY A 353 -27.76 3.93 -21.27
C GLY A 353 -26.67 2.85 -21.10
N PHE A 354 -25.43 3.14 -21.45
CA PHE A 354 -24.32 2.20 -21.32
C PHE A 354 -23.82 2.13 -19.86
N PRO A 355 -23.58 0.94 -19.29
CA PRO A 355 -23.38 0.75 -17.84
C PRO A 355 -21.93 1.08 -17.39
N ALA A 356 -21.35 2.18 -17.88
CA ALA A 356 -19.99 2.59 -17.51
C ALA A 356 -19.91 3.20 -16.10
N ILE A 357 -20.98 3.87 -15.67
CA ILE A 357 -21.01 4.66 -14.44
C ILE A 357 -21.73 3.90 -13.33
N GLY A 358 -21.14 3.88 -12.15
CA GLY A 358 -21.65 3.24 -10.95
C GLY A 358 -21.73 4.21 -9.79
N LYS A 359 -22.60 3.90 -8.83
CA LYS A 359 -22.56 4.58 -7.53
C LYS A 359 -21.31 4.16 -6.78
N GLU A 360 -20.73 5.11 -6.05
CA GLU A 360 -19.74 4.83 -5.02
C GLU A 360 -20.31 3.86 -3.99
N LYS A 361 -19.42 3.10 -3.35
CA LYS A 361 -19.78 2.10 -2.35
C LYS A 361 -18.88 2.29 -1.14
N THR A 362 -19.46 2.21 0.05
CA THR A 362 -18.67 2.20 1.29
C THR A 362 -17.85 0.91 1.39
N PRO A 363 -16.79 0.86 2.21
CA PRO A 363 -16.07 -0.38 2.47
C PRO A 363 -16.97 -1.53 2.93
N GLN A 364 -17.96 -1.26 3.78
CA GLN A 364 -18.93 -2.24 4.27
C GLN A 364 -19.85 -2.74 3.15
N GLU A 365 -20.32 -1.87 2.26
CA GLU A 365 -21.08 -2.30 1.08
C GLU A 365 -20.22 -3.13 0.13
N MET A 366 -18.96 -2.74 -0.06
CA MET A 366 -18.00 -3.50 -0.87
C MET A 366 -17.77 -4.89 -0.28
N ALA A 367 -17.64 -5.04 1.04
CA ALA A 367 -17.40 -6.33 1.70
C ALA A 367 -18.53 -7.37 1.49
N THR A 368 -19.72 -6.97 0.99
CA THR A 368 -20.85 -7.88 0.70
C THR A 368 -20.70 -8.70 -0.58
N PHE A 369 -19.66 -8.45 -1.38
CA PHE A 369 -19.44 -9.13 -2.66
C PHE A 369 -18.39 -10.22 -2.55
N LYS A 370 -18.62 -11.33 -3.27
CA LYS A 370 -17.77 -12.52 -3.23
C LYS A 370 -16.45 -12.34 -3.97
N TYR A 371 -16.43 -11.48 -4.99
CA TYR A 371 -15.24 -11.27 -5.81
C TYR A 371 -14.90 -9.78 -5.90
N HIS A 372 -13.63 -9.47 -5.71
CA HIS A 372 -13.08 -8.14 -5.82
C HIS A 372 -12.01 -8.11 -6.88
N ILE A 373 -11.93 -7.03 -7.64
CA ILE A 373 -10.73 -6.75 -8.45
C ILE A 373 -10.12 -5.45 -7.97
N ASP A 374 -8.81 -5.44 -7.80
CA ASP A 374 -8.05 -4.20 -7.67
C ASP A 374 -7.42 -3.85 -9.01
N LEU A 375 -7.61 -2.61 -9.48
CA LEU A 375 -7.10 -2.18 -10.78
C LEU A 375 -6.05 -1.09 -10.60
N GLY A 376 -4.80 -1.42 -10.92
CA GLY A 376 -3.67 -0.50 -10.93
C GLY A 376 -3.96 0.93 -11.42
N GLY A 377 -3.43 1.89 -10.69
CA GLY A 377 -3.55 3.33 -10.95
C GLY A 377 -2.36 3.93 -11.69
N TYR A 378 -2.08 5.21 -11.43
CA TYR A 378 -0.95 5.93 -12.03
C TYR A 378 0.37 5.19 -11.84
N GLY A 379 0.58 4.66 -10.64
CA GLY A 379 1.74 3.87 -10.26
C GLY A 379 1.77 2.44 -10.74
N GLY A 380 0.69 1.97 -11.36
CA GLY A 380 0.45 0.57 -11.69
C GLY A 380 -0.10 -0.26 -10.53
N THR A 381 -0.17 0.29 -9.32
CA THR A 381 -0.70 -0.38 -8.13
C THR A 381 -1.71 0.51 -7.39
N ASP A 382 -2.42 -0.07 -6.43
CA ASP A 382 -3.19 0.60 -5.39
C ASP A 382 -3.06 -0.22 -4.10
N TRP A 383 -1.97 -0.04 -3.37
CA TRP A 383 -1.70 -0.87 -2.19
C TRP A 383 -2.77 -0.72 -1.09
N VAL A 384 -3.35 0.46 -0.91
CA VAL A 384 -4.43 0.70 0.07
C VAL A 384 -5.67 -0.06 -0.37
N GLY A 385 -6.06 0.09 -1.63
CA GLY A 385 -7.17 -0.62 -2.24
C GLY A 385 -6.98 -2.13 -2.26
N THR A 386 -5.75 -2.62 -2.45
CA THR A 386 -5.39 -4.04 -2.38
C THR A 386 -5.49 -4.55 -0.93
N LEU A 387 -4.91 -3.86 0.05
CA LEU A 387 -4.99 -4.25 1.46
C LEU A 387 -6.44 -4.32 1.94
N ARG A 388 -7.27 -3.33 1.60
CA ARG A 388 -8.71 -3.32 1.92
C ARG A 388 -9.44 -4.52 1.32
N LYS A 389 -9.17 -4.85 0.05
CA LYS A 389 -9.82 -5.99 -0.62
C LYS A 389 -9.31 -7.34 -0.13
N LEU A 390 -8.08 -7.42 0.38
CA LEU A 390 -7.59 -8.60 1.10
C LEU A 390 -8.35 -8.77 2.42
N ALA A 391 -8.59 -7.69 3.17
CA ALA A 391 -9.29 -7.75 4.47
C ALA A 391 -10.76 -8.18 4.34
N TYR A 392 -11.42 -7.86 3.22
CA TYR A 392 -12.80 -8.27 2.96
C TYR A 392 -12.97 -9.80 3.01
N PRO A 393 -14.17 -10.30 3.33
CA PRO A 393 -14.45 -11.74 3.30
C PRO A 393 -14.40 -12.33 1.88
N GLY A 394 -14.50 -11.51 0.84
CA GLY A 394 -14.49 -11.94 -0.57
C GLY A 394 -13.09 -12.25 -1.12
N LEU A 395 -13.06 -12.93 -2.26
CA LEU A 395 -11.85 -13.30 -2.99
C LEU A 395 -11.30 -12.14 -3.82
N LEU A 396 -10.01 -11.84 -3.66
CA LEU A 396 -9.30 -10.88 -4.51
C LEU A 396 -8.81 -11.52 -5.82
N LEU A 397 -9.23 -10.93 -6.94
CA LEU A 397 -8.63 -11.07 -8.26
C LEU A 397 -7.70 -9.87 -8.47
N HIS A 398 -6.39 -10.06 -8.39
CA HIS A 398 -5.44 -8.95 -8.40
C HIS A 398 -4.92 -8.67 -9.82
N HIS A 399 -5.05 -7.43 -10.28
CA HIS A 399 -4.47 -6.96 -11.55
C HIS A 399 -2.94 -6.88 -11.43
N VAL A 400 -2.25 -7.85 -12.02
CA VAL A 400 -0.79 -7.92 -12.00
C VAL A 400 -0.23 -6.95 -13.04
N THR A 401 0.50 -5.94 -12.58
CA THR A 401 1.10 -4.90 -13.43
C THR A 401 2.63 -4.95 -13.39
N PRO A 402 3.34 -4.23 -14.27
CA PRO A 402 4.80 -4.21 -14.29
C PRO A 402 5.46 -3.59 -13.06
N THR A 403 4.70 -2.95 -12.18
CA THR A 403 5.16 -2.36 -10.93
C THR A 403 4.58 -3.11 -9.72
N LYS A 404 5.22 -2.92 -8.57
CA LYS A 404 4.78 -3.44 -7.27
C LYS A 404 5.13 -2.45 -6.16
N ASP A 405 4.32 -2.42 -5.12
CA ASP A 405 4.69 -1.89 -3.80
C ASP A 405 5.19 -3.01 -2.88
N TRP A 406 5.80 -2.65 -1.75
CA TRP A 406 6.26 -3.57 -0.68
C TRP A 406 5.21 -4.63 -0.30
N LEU A 407 3.91 -4.28 -0.27
CA LEU A 407 2.82 -5.17 0.13
C LEU A 407 2.79 -6.44 -0.72
N HIS A 408 3.13 -6.32 -2.00
CA HIS A 408 3.06 -7.41 -2.95
C HIS A 408 4.12 -8.49 -2.71
N ASP A 409 5.18 -8.19 -1.94
CA ASP A 409 6.19 -9.18 -1.56
C ASP A 409 5.68 -10.14 -0.49
N TYR A 410 4.63 -9.74 0.24
CA TYR A 410 3.91 -10.60 1.17
C TYR A 410 2.77 -11.39 0.52
N MET A 411 2.38 -11.01 -0.71
CA MET A 411 1.26 -11.62 -1.42
C MET A 411 1.75 -12.74 -2.35
N GLN A 412 1.10 -13.90 -2.29
CA GLN A 412 1.43 -15.05 -3.14
C GLN A 412 0.24 -15.39 -4.05
N GLU A 413 0.52 -15.52 -5.35
CA GLU A 413 -0.47 -15.96 -6.34
C GLU A 413 -1.02 -17.33 -5.95
N TRP A 414 -2.35 -17.49 -6.08
CA TRP A 414 -3.10 -18.71 -5.75
C TRP A 414 -3.05 -19.12 -4.28
N VAL A 415 -2.50 -18.27 -3.41
CA VAL A 415 -2.55 -18.42 -1.96
C VAL A 415 -3.37 -17.28 -1.35
N HIS A 416 -3.02 -16.03 -1.66
CA HIS A 416 -3.71 -14.84 -1.13
C HIS A 416 -4.67 -14.19 -2.14
N TYR A 417 -4.50 -14.48 -3.44
CA TYR A 417 -5.31 -13.88 -4.52
C TYR A 417 -5.23 -14.71 -5.80
N ILE A 418 -6.15 -14.47 -6.75
CA ILE A 418 -6.07 -15.00 -8.13
C ILE A 418 -5.46 -13.93 -9.05
N PRO A 419 -4.38 -14.22 -9.80
CA PRO A 419 -3.75 -13.24 -10.68
C PRO A 419 -4.59 -12.98 -11.93
N VAL A 420 -4.78 -11.70 -12.27
CA VAL A 420 -5.38 -11.22 -13.52
C VAL A 420 -4.33 -10.49 -14.32
N ASP A 421 -4.24 -10.80 -15.61
CA ASP A 421 -3.27 -10.20 -16.53
C ASP A 421 -3.48 -8.69 -16.64
N GLU A 422 -2.40 -7.97 -16.95
CA GLU A 422 -2.41 -6.52 -17.17
C GLU A 422 -3.47 -6.05 -18.17
N GLU A 423 -3.71 -6.86 -19.20
CA GLU A 423 -4.65 -6.56 -20.27
C GLU A 423 -6.08 -7.03 -19.98
N LEU A 424 -6.32 -7.65 -18.81
CA LEU A 424 -7.58 -8.27 -18.36
C LEU A 424 -8.05 -9.42 -19.27
N THR A 425 -7.17 -9.97 -20.09
CA THR A 425 -7.48 -11.01 -21.09
C THR A 425 -7.95 -12.32 -20.46
N ASN A 426 -7.43 -12.68 -19.29
CA ASN A 426 -7.79 -13.89 -18.56
C ASN A 426 -8.90 -13.68 -17.51
N LEU A 427 -9.44 -12.46 -17.33
CA LEU A 427 -10.35 -12.14 -16.22
C LEU A 427 -11.57 -13.09 -16.16
N ARG A 428 -12.17 -13.37 -17.31
CA ARG A 428 -13.35 -14.27 -17.39
C ARG A 428 -13.00 -15.71 -17.06
N GLU A 429 -11.83 -16.17 -17.47
CA GLU A 429 -11.35 -17.53 -17.18
C GLU A 429 -11.09 -17.68 -15.69
N GLN A 430 -10.40 -16.71 -15.06
CA GLN A 430 -10.14 -16.71 -13.63
C GLN A 430 -11.42 -16.71 -12.80
N LEU A 431 -12.41 -15.94 -13.21
CA LEU A 431 -13.70 -15.88 -12.52
C LEU A 431 -14.52 -17.16 -12.73
N ALA A 432 -14.48 -17.75 -13.91
CA ALA A 432 -15.10 -19.05 -14.17
C ALA A 432 -14.44 -20.17 -13.36
N TRP A 433 -13.12 -20.13 -13.18
CA TRP A 433 -12.41 -21.03 -12.29
C TRP A 433 -12.88 -20.88 -10.85
N ALA A 434 -13.01 -19.65 -10.34
CA ALA A 434 -13.45 -19.41 -8.96
C ALA A 434 -14.87 -19.94 -8.70
N GLU A 435 -15.80 -19.74 -9.65
CA GLU A 435 -17.16 -20.26 -9.57
C GLU A 435 -17.21 -21.80 -9.62
N ALA A 436 -16.30 -22.43 -10.38
CA ALA A 436 -16.22 -23.88 -10.51
C ALA A 436 -15.49 -24.56 -9.34
N ASN A 437 -14.69 -23.82 -8.57
CA ASN A 437 -13.87 -24.32 -7.47
C ASN A 437 -14.14 -23.52 -6.17
N PRO A 438 -15.38 -23.54 -5.65
CA PRO A 438 -15.79 -22.65 -4.56
C PRO A 438 -15.07 -22.92 -3.24
N VAL A 439 -14.64 -24.17 -2.99
CA VAL A 439 -13.90 -24.53 -1.77
C VAL A 439 -12.50 -23.92 -1.81
N GLU A 440 -11.81 -24.05 -2.93
CA GLU A 440 -10.49 -23.49 -3.17
C GLU A 440 -10.54 -21.96 -3.21
N ALA A 441 -11.55 -21.37 -3.85
CA ALA A 441 -11.77 -19.93 -3.89
C ALA A 441 -11.99 -19.36 -2.48
N LYS A 442 -12.78 -20.04 -1.64
CA LYS A 442 -12.96 -19.69 -0.22
C LYS A 442 -11.65 -19.76 0.56
N ALA A 443 -10.84 -20.81 0.34
CA ALA A 443 -9.55 -20.96 1.00
C ALA A 443 -8.58 -19.81 0.65
N ILE A 444 -8.51 -19.42 -0.62
CA ILE A 444 -7.67 -18.29 -1.07
C ILE A 444 -8.16 -16.97 -0.46
N ALA A 445 -9.48 -16.74 -0.43
CA ALA A 445 -10.06 -15.55 0.19
C ALA A 445 -9.69 -15.46 1.68
N LEU A 446 -9.89 -16.55 2.44
CA LEU A 446 -9.55 -16.61 3.86
C LEU A 446 -8.06 -16.37 4.12
N ALA A 447 -7.17 -16.92 3.29
CA ALA A 447 -5.74 -16.71 3.41
C ALA A 447 -5.35 -15.24 3.12
N GLY A 448 -6.00 -14.60 2.15
CA GLY A 448 -5.86 -13.15 1.89
C GLY A 448 -6.33 -12.30 3.08
N THR A 449 -7.51 -12.61 3.63
CA THR A 449 -8.05 -11.96 4.83
C THR A 449 -7.10 -12.11 6.02
N GLU A 450 -6.51 -13.29 6.20
CA GLU A 450 -5.62 -13.51 7.32
C GLU A 450 -4.28 -12.78 7.18
N LEU A 451 -3.77 -12.64 5.97
CA LEU A 451 -2.61 -11.79 5.73
C LEU A 451 -2.89 -10.34 6.15
N ALA A 452 -4.03 -9.78 5.75
CA ALA A 452 -4.43 -8.43 6.13
C ALA A 452 -4.64 -8.30 7.65
N ARG A 453 -5.24 -9.32 8.28
CA ARG A 453 -5.46 -9.35 9.73
C ARG A 453 -4.14 -9.36 10.49
N ARG A 454 -3.16 -10.14 10.05
CA ARG A 454 -1.82 -10.13 10.64
C ARG A 454 -1.25 -8.71 10.68
N PHE A 455 -1.38 -7.96 9.58
CA PHE A 455 -0.90 -6.57 9.52
C PHE A 455 -1.67 -5.60 10.43
N SER A 456 -2.88 -5.96 10.85
CA SER A 456 -3.69 -5.15 11.77
C SER A 456 -3.29 -5.29 13.25
N THR A 457 -2.47 -6.28 13.59
CA THR A 457 -2.04 -6.57 14.97
C THR A 457 -0.70 -5.89 15.29
N PRO A 458 -0.43 -5.48 16.55
CA PRO A 458 0.88 -4.97 16.95
C PRO A 458 2.03 -5.93 16.61
N GLU A 459 1.84 -7.24 16.80
CA GLU A 459 2.86 -8.25 16.53
C GLU A 459 3.16 -8.35 15.03
N GLY A 460 2.13 -8.43 14.19
CA GLY A 460 2.33 -8.48 12.75
C GLY A 460 2.85 -7.16 12.19
N PHE A 461 2.42 -6.02 12.73
CA PHE A 461 2.91 -4.71 12.32
C PHE A 461 4.38 -4.51 12.71
N ALA A 462 4.81 -5.01 13.87
CA ALA A 462 6.22 -5.03 14.27
C ALA A 462 7.09 -5.76 13.25
N ILE A 463 6.62 -6.90 12.73
CA ILE A 463 7.31 -7.66 11.69
C ILE A 463 7.42 -6.87 10.38
N ILE A 464 6.34 -6.21 9.95
CA ILE A 464 6.40 -5.37 8.74
C ILE A 464 7.39 -4.22 8.95
N PHE A 465 7.33 -3.54 10.11
CA PHE A 465 8.26 -2.46 10.44
C PHE A 465 9.71 -2.95 10.40
N GLU A 466 10.00 -4.10 11.01
CA GLU A 466 11.33 -4.69 11.02
C GLU A 466 11.81 -5.01 9.58
N GLU A 467 11.01 -5.75 8.82
CA GLU A 467 11.40 -6.28 7.51
C GLU A 467 11.44 -5.22 6.40
N THR A 468 10.56 -4.22 6.45
CA THR A 468 10.43 -3.20 5.39
C THR A 468 11.13 -1.89 5.71
N PHE A 469 11.51 -1.66 6.97
CA PHE A 469 12.19 -0.43 7.38
C PHE A 469 13.47 -0.70 8.17
N GLU A 470 13.38 -1.37 9.32
CA GLU A 470 14.52 -1.48 10.25
C GLU A 470 15.70 -2.24 9.61
N ALA A 471 15.43 -3.39 8.99
CA ALA A 471 16.46 -4.22 8.38
C ALA A 471 17.09 -3.57 7.13
N PRO A 472 16.34 -3.09 6.11
CA PRO A 472 16.94 -2.40 4.97
C PRO A 472 17.78 -1.19 5.37
N VAL A 473 17.31 -0.38 6.33
CA VAL A 473 18.05 0.80 6.81
C VAL A 473 19.32 0.40 7.57
N THR A 474 19.27 -0.67 8.36
CA THR A 474 20.47 -1.21 9.03
C THR A 474 21.52 -1.63 8.00
N MET A 475 21.12 -2.36 6.96
CA MET A 475 22.02 -2.75 5.86
C MET A 475 22.62 -1.53 5.15
N MET A 476 21.84 -0.46 4.94
CA MET A 476 22.35 0.80 4.39
C MET A 476 23.42 1.44 5.29
N MET A 477 23.16 1.49 6.60
CA MET A 477 24.10 2.06 7.57
C MET A 477 25.41 1.28 7.65
N ASP A 478 25.34 -0.04 7.59
CA ASP A 478 26.52 -0.92 7.65
C ASP A 478 27.38 -0.83 6.37
N ALA A 479 26.73 -0.62 5.22
CA ALA A 479 27.42 -0.47 3.94
C ALA A 479 28.05 0.92 3.75
N TYR A 480 27.50 1.96 4.39
CA TYR A 480 27.98 3.33 4.20
C TYR A 480 29.37 3.58 4.79
N GLN A 481 30.24 4.20 4.00
CA GLN A 481 31.59 4.62 4.40
C GLN A 481 31.62 6.13 4.68
N PRO A 482 31.70 6.56 5.95
CA PRO A 482 31.72 7.97 6.30
C PRO A 482 32.94 8.71 5.74
N LEU A 483 32.77 9.99 5.45
CA LEU A 483 33.88 10.84 5.01
C LEU A 483 35.00 10.89 6.06
N ALA A 484 36.24 10.77 5.60
CA ALA A 484 37.41 11.00 6.45
C ALA A 484 37.53 12.48 6.84
N GLU A 485 37.81 12.75 8.11
CA GLU A 485 38.19 14.11 8.56
C GLU A 485 39.45 14.56 7.80
N PRO A 486 39.57 15.85 7.41
CA PRO A 486 38.88 17.02 7.98
C PRO A 486 37.74 17.62 7.12
N LEU A 487 37.41 17.05 5.96
CA LEU A 487 36.45 17.68 5.04
C LEU A 487 35.03 17.62 5.59
N SER A 488 34.33 18.76 5.61
CA SER A 488 32.89 18.74 5.89
C SER A 488 32.13 18.17 4.68
N TRP A 489 31.01 17.48 4.93
CA TRP A 489 30.16 16.97 3.84
C TRP A 489 29.72 18.08 2.88
N ARG A 490 29.55 19.32 3.36
CA ARG A 490 29.17 20.47 2.53
C ARG A 490 30.26 20.81 1.52
N GLU A 491 31.50 20.94 2.00
CA GLU A 491 32.65 21.19 1.13
C GLU A 491 32.84 20.04 0.14
N TYR A 492 32.67 18.79 0.60
CA TYR A 492 32.77 17.62 -0.25
C TYR A 492 31.72 17.64 -1.39
N VAL A 493 30.43 17.83 -1.05
CA VAL A 493 29.34 17.90 -2.04
C VAL A 493 29.54 19.07 -3.00
N THR A 494 29.91 20.25 -2.51
CA THR A 494 30.18 21.43 -3.36
C THR A 494 31.38 21.20 -4.27
N ASN A 495 32.45 20.55 -3.80
CA ASN A 495 33.61 20.24 -4.65
C ASN A 495 33.28 19.19 -5.72
N LEU A 496 32.45 18.20 -5.39
CA LEU A 496 32.12 17.10 -6.28
C LEU A 496 31.06 17.48 -7.34
N THR A 497 30.04 18.23 -6.93
CA THR A 497 28.85 18.51 -7.76
C THR A 497 28.71 19.97 -8.15
N GLY A 498 29.62 20.83 -7.68
CA GLY A 498 29.49 22.26 -7.81
C GLY A 498 28.19 22.76 -7.18
N ASP A 499 27.31 23.22 -8.03
CA ASP A 499 26.04 23.86 -7.69
C ASP A 499 24.83 22.97 -8.02
N ASP A 500 25.07 21.77 -8.55
CA ASP A 500 24.03 20.89 -9.08
C ASP A 500 23.26 20.15 -7.99
N ILE A 501 23.85 19.88 -6.83
CA ILE A 501 23.14 19.30 -5.69
C ILE A 501 23.03 20.33 -4.56
N LEU A 502 21.82 20.54 -4.06
CA LEU A 502 21.51 21.59 -3.11
C LEU A 502 20.71 21.08 -1.92
N PRO A 503 20.89 21.70 -0.73
CA PRO A 503 20.02 21.41 0.42
C PRO A 503 18.61 21.94 0.17
N ILE A 504 17.61 21.09 0.35
CA ILE A 504 16.19 21.41 0.17
C ILE A 504 15.41 21.42 1.49
N SER A 505 15.84 20.65 2.50
CA SER A 505 15.19 20.55 3.81
C SER A 505 16.22 20.32 4.91
N GLN A 506 15.88 20.71 6.15
CA GLN A 506 16.70 20.42 7.33
C GLN A 506 15.86 20.32 8.61
N CYS A 507 16.21 19.38 9.48
CA CYS A 507 15.59 19.20 10.79
C CYS A 507 16.46 18.34 11.71
N ASN A 508 16.17 18.37 13.00
CA ASN A 508 16.84 17.48 13.96
C ASN A 508 16.21 16.08 14.00
N GLY A 509 14.95 15.89 13.64
CA GLY A 509 14.25 14.59 13.71
C GLY A 509 13.76 14.20 15.12
N ASN A 510 13.66 15.14 16.07
CA ASN A 510 13.20 14.86 17.45
C ASN A 510 11.67 14.98 17.63
N HIS A 511 11.02 15.85 16.85
CA HIS A 511 9.59 16.12 16.98
C HIS A 511 8.98 16.33 15.61
N MET A 512 7.91 15.59 15.31
CA MET A 512 7.08 15.79 14.12
C MET A 512 6.41 17.18 14.11
N GLU A 513 6.14 17.76 15.29
CA GLU A 513 5.53 19.10 15.41
C GLU A 513 6.46 20.22 14.95
N ASN A 514 7.78 20.02 15.07
CA ASN A 514 8.80 20.95 14.59
C ASN A 514 9.18 20.57 13.15
N ARG A 515 8.25 20.82 12.23
CA ARG A 515 8.40 20.47 10.81
C ARG A 515 9.76 20.88 10.24
N CYS A 516 10.29 20.03 9.36
CA CYS A 516 11.55 20.31 8.70
C CYS A 516 11.50 21.64 7.96
N GLN A 517 12.54 22.45 8.16
CA GLN A 517 12.61 23.78 7.59
C GLN A 517 13.06 23.69 6.14
N PRO A 518 12.25 24.16 5.17
CA PRO A 518 12.68 24.18 3.78
C PRO A 518 13.84 25.17 3.59
N ARG A 519 14.91 24.72 2.95
CA ARG A 519 16.15 25.49 2.74
C ARG A 519 16.20 26.19 1.38
N PHE A 520 15.07 26.67 0.87
CA PHE A 520 15.05 27.40 -0.40
C PHE A 520 15.80 28.74 -0.27
N SER A 521 16.85 28.93 -1.07
CA SER A 521 17.52 30.22 -1.24
C SER A 521 16.51 31.29 -1.67
N ARG A 522 16.43 32.41 -0.93
CA ARG A 522 15.51 33.54 -1.15
C ARG A 522 15.63 34.19 -2.55
N ASN A 523 16.70 33.90 -3.30
CA ASN A 523 16.99 34.53 -4.59
C ASN A 523 16.42 33.80 -5.82
N ARG A 524 15.40 32.93 -5.67
CA ARG A 524 14.77 32.26 -6.82
C ARG A 524 13.37 32.79 -7.15
N PRO A 525 13.17 33.43 -8.33
CA PRO A 525 11.85 33.90 -8.78
C PRO A 525 10.83 32.79 -9.08
N SER A 526 11.27 31.54 -9.31
CA SER A 526 10.41 30.47 -9.87
C SER A 526 9.79 29.49 -8.85
N MET A 527 10.13 29.60 -7.56
CA MET A 527 9.55 28.80 -6.47
C MET A 527 8.80 29.69 -5.46
N ARG A 528 7.98 30.63 -5.95
CA ARG A 528 6.97 31.26 -5.09
C ARG A 528 5.88 30.22 -4.83
N PHE A 529 5.97 29.54 -3.67
CA PHE A 529 4.81 28.90 -3.08
C PHE A 529 3.87 30.00 -2.61
N GLU A 530 2.87 30.36 -3.42
CA GLU A 530 1.78 31.23 -2.98
C GLU A 530 1.07 30.56 -1.80
N ASN A 531 1.11 31.21 -0.63
CA ASN A 531 0.52 30.84 0.66
C ASN A 531 1.05 29.56 1.36
N ARG A 532 2.07 29.77 2.21
CA ARG A 532 2.77 28.78 3.04
C ARG A 532 1.96 28.11 4.17
N THR A 533 0.82 28.66 4.60
CA THR A 533 0.12 28.19 5.81
C THR A 533 -1.15 27.40 5.51
N VAL A 534 -1.78 27.62 4.35
CA VAL A 534 -3.08 27.02 3.99
C VAL A 534 -2.92 25.66 3.29
N LEU A 535 -1.82 25.44 2.56
CA LEU A 535 -1.63 24.21 1.78
C LEU A 535 -1.24 22.99 2.60
N MET A 536 -0.54 23.17 3.72
CA MET A 536 -0.01 22.06 4.53
C MET A 536 -0.97 21.60 5.63
N HIS A 537 -1.84 22.49 6.17
CA HIS A 537 -2.95 22.06 7.03
C HIS A 537 -4.01 21.32 6.23
N ARG A 538 -4.30 21.78 5.01
CA ARG A 538 -5.18 21.07 4.10
C ARG A 538 -4.64 19.71 3.66
N PHE A 539 -3.37 19.34 3.81
CA PHE A 539 -2.88 18.04 3.30
C PHE A 539 -3.11 16.87 4.26
N GLY A 540 -3.13 17.15 5.57
CA GLY A 540 -3.75 16.21 6.52
C GLY A 540 -5.21 16.02 6.13
N ASP A 541 -5.96 17.12 6.01
CA ASP A 541 -7.38 17.06 5.65
C ASP A 541 -7.64 16.52 4.22
N LEU A 542 -6.75 16.70 3.23
CA LEU A 542 -6.94 16.29 1.81
C LEU A 542 -6.56 14.83 1.52
N LEU A 543 -5.79 14.19 2.41
CA LEU A 543 -5.60 12.74 2.40
C LEU A 543 -6.62 12.05 3.34
N TYR A 544 -7.18 12.78 4.31
CA TYR A 544 -8.26 12.30 5.18
C TYR A 544 -9.68 12.52 4.60
N ASP A 545 -9.88 13.47 3.68
CA ASP A 545 -11.15 13.71 2.97
C ASP A 545 -11.44 12.64 1.89
N ASP A 546 -10.59 11.60 1.79
CA ASP A 546 -10.95 10.32 1.16
C ASP A 546 -11.99 9.52 2.00
N LEU A 547 -12.53 10.12 3.06
CA LEU A 547 -13.62 9.61 3.89
C LEU A 547 -14.72 10.67 3.96
N GLY A 548 -15.71 10.58 3.09
CA GLY A 548 -16.93 11.38 3.19
C GLY A 548 -17.67 11.11 4.51
N TRP A 549 -17.44 11.99 5.49
CA TRP A 549 -18.22 12.27 6.70
C TRP A 549 -17.83 13.71 7.08
N GLU A 550 -18.61 14.79 6.97
CA GLU A 550 -20.07 15.02 7.05
C GLU A 550 -20.78 15.37 5.73
#